data_AF-A0A133NBV0-F1
#
_entry.id   AF-A0A133NBV0-F1
#
_cell.length_a   1.000
_cell.length_b   1.000
_cell.length_c   1.000
_cell.angle_alpha   90.00
_cell.angle_beta   90.00
_cell.angle_gamma   90.00
#
_symmetry.space_group_name_H-M   'P 1'
#
loop_
_entity.id
_entity.type
_entity.pdbx_description
1 polymer ?
#
loop_
_entity_poly.entity_id
_entity_poly.type
_entity_poly.pdbx_seq_one_letter_code
_entity_poly.pdbx_strand_id
1 'polypeptide(L)'
;MSLKIYRIDNSLVGKGFRILRKPDLPVMAASGTLFGQNFIRGIRDCLTGDNYYLIGNDELDRFINPLGNSWIQKEQYYVRHPKAIKDRELIEAQNFQEYILREQISDIVSFLRANIQIKNLYIKSLNHLNFNLGVNVPIEDMQVEGNVEIKTYNEYELKITSKTRLKISEKRKNYTWIDDFSTLKVALDNFEGGLFEEKIIIDNSFGMNLKEASIIGMNTKLMGKKEFIIKFEAE
;
A
#
# COMPACT_ATOMS: atom_id res chain seq x y z
N MET A 1 10.12 -0.46 9.28
CA MET A 1 10.29 -1.41 8.15
C MET A 1 10.83 -0.62 6.97
N SER A 2 11.81 -1.15 6.22
CA SER A 2 12.35 -0.46 5.05
C SER A 2 11.70 -0.98 3.77
N LEU A 3 11.33 -0.07 2.86
CA LEU A 3 10.69 -0.41 1.59
C LEU A 3 11.68 -1.05 0.63
N LYS A 4 11.26 -2.12 -0.04
CA LYS A 4 12.05 -2.74 -1.11
C LYS A 4 11.61 -2.17 -2.46
N ILE A 5 12.57 -1.69 -3.23
CA ILE A 5 12.35 -0.89 -4.43
C ILE A 5 12.97 -1.61 -5.60
N TYR A 6 12.21 -1.71 -6.68
CA TYR A 6 12.57 -2.48 -7.86
C TYR A 6 12.57 -1.59 -9.09
N ARG A 7 13.42 -1.94 -10.04
CA ARG A 7 13.43 -1.35 -11.38
C ARG A 7 13.69 -2.45 -12.40
N ILE A 8 12.93 -2.42 -13.48
CA ILE A 8 12.99 -3.44 -14.51
C ILE A 8 14.05 -3.03 -15.53
N ASP A 9 15.11 -3.82 -15.69
CA ASP A 9 16.20 -3.53 -16.63
C ASP A 9 16.74 -4.79 -17.32
N ASN A 10 16.45 -4.90 -18.62
CA ASN A 10 16.92 -5.98 -19.49
C ASN A 10 18.18 -5.62 -20.30
N SER A 11 18.76 -4.44 -20.08
CA SER A 11 19.98 -4.03 -20.77
C SER A 11 21.17 -4.94 -20.41
N LEU A 12 22.21 -4.96 -21.24
CA LEU A 12 23.45 -5.69 -20.93
C LEU A 12 24.05 -5.26 -19.59
N VAL A 13 23.98 -3.96 -19.30
CA VAL A 13 24.41 -3.38 -18.03
C VAL A 13 23.54 -3.91 -16.88
N GLY A 14 22.21 -3.85 -17.02
CA GLY A 14 21.27 -4.40 -16.04
C GLY A 14 21.47 -5.90 -15.78
N LYS A 15 21.71 -6.70 -16.83
CA LYS A 15 22.06 -8.13 -16.72
C LYS A 15 23.34 -8.35 -15.92
N GLY A 16 24.38 -7.55 -16.17
CA GLY A 16 25.63 -7.60 -15.41
C GLY A 16 25.44 -7.27 -13.93
N PHE A 17 24.62 -6.26 -13.60
CA PHE A 17 24.32 -5.91 -12.21
C PHE A 17 23.51 -6.99 -11.47
N ARG A 18 22.62 -7.70 -12.17
CA ARG A 18 21.81 -8.78 -11.56
C ARG A 18 22.64 -9.95 -11.08
N ILE A 19 23.69 -10.33 -11.82
CA ILE A 19 24.61 -11.41 -11.45
C ILE A 19 25.31 -11.11 -10.11
N LEU A 20 25.48 -9.83 -9.76
CA LEU A 20 26.23 -9.39 -8.58
C LEU A 20 25.37 -9.30 -7.31
N ARG A 21 24.04 -9.46 -7.38
CA ARG A 21 23.13 -9.33 -6.21
C ARG A 21 22.37 -10.62 -5.92
N LYS A 22 22.19 -10.92 -4.63
CA LYS A 22 21.30 -12.00 -4.20
C LYS A 22 19.84 -11.60 -4.49
N PRO A 23 19.02 -12.50 -5.05
CA PRO A 23 17.60 -12.24 -5.25
C PRO A 23 16.89 -12.14 -3.90
N ASP A 24 15.95 -11.20 -3.81
CA ASP A 24 15.16 -10.92 -2.59
C ASP A 24 14.10 -12.00 -2.28
N LEU A 25 13.78 -12.82 -3.28
CA LEU A 25 12.86 -13.95 -3.18
C LEU A 25 13.57 -15.22 -3.64
N PRO A 26 13.28 -16.39 -3.03
CA PRO A 26 13.86 -17.65 -3.48
C PRO A 26 13.57 -17.87 -4.97
N VAL A 27 14.61 -18.14 -5.75
CA VAL A 27 14.50 -18.43 -7.17
C VAL A 27 13.80 -19.78 -7.30
N MET A 28 12.69 -19.83 -8.04
CA MET A 28 12.18 -21.14 -8.49
C MET A 28 13.24 -21.72 -9.40
N ALA A 29 13.81 -22.86 -9.00
CA ALA A 29 15.03 -23.42 -9.57
C ALA A 29 14.97 -23.53 -11.11
N ALA A 30 15.60 -22.56 -11.79
CA ALA A 30 16.23 -22.76 -13.08
C ALA A 30 17.73 -22.67 -12.85
N SER A 31 18.41 -23.72 -13.26
CA SER A 31 19.82 -24.06 -13.06
C SER A 31 20.82 -22.89 -13.16
N GLY A 32 21.61 -22.74 -12.09
CA GLY A 32 23.05 -22.47 -12.15
C GLY A 32 23.48 -21.01 -12.34
N THR A 33 23.97 -20.37 -11.27
CA THR A 33 25.37 -19.91 -11.16
C THR A 33 25.71 -19.38 -9.75
N LEU A 34 26.99 -19.54 -9.40
CA LEU A 34 27.63 -19.35 -8.10
C LEU A 34 28.05 -17.89 -7.78
N PHE A 35 28.27 -17.68 -6.48
CA PHE A 35 28.64 -16.47 -5.72
C PHE A 35 29.82 -15.61 -6.22
N GLY A 36 29.77 -14.29 -5.93
CA GLY A 36 30.88 -13.58 -5.27
C GLY A 36 31.40 -12.23 -5.85
N GLN A 37 31.41 -11.21 -4.96
CA GLN A 37 32.30 -10.03 -4.86
C GLN A 37 32.06 -8.72 -5.64
N ASN A 38 32.34 -7.63 -4.90
CA ASN A 38 32.15 -6.19 -5.15
C ASN A 38 32.81 -5.65 -6.43
N PHE A 39 32.06 -4.91 -7.25
CA PHE A 39 32.54 -3.78 -8.07
C PHE A 39 31.38 -2.82 -8.37
N ILE A 40 31.52 -1.53 -8.02
CA ILE A 40 30.58 -0.45 -8.38
C ILE A 40 31.06 0.20 -9.67
N ARG A 41 30.16 0.43 -10.64
CA ARG A 41 29.99 1.68 -11.43
C ARG A 41 28.99 1.52 -12.58
N GLY A 42 28.00 2.42 -12.62
CA GLY A 42 27.30 2.80 -13.86
C GLY A 42 25.79 2.55 -13.93
N ILE A 43 25.01 3.43 -13.29
CA ILE A 43 23.80 4.14 -13.79
C ILE A 43 23.38 5.03 -12.60
N ARG A 44 23.63 6.34 -12.70
CA ARG A 44 23.32 7.40 -11.71
C ARG A 44 23.18 6.93 -10.25
N ASP A 45 24.29 7.05 -9.53
CA ASP A 45 24.39 6.94 -8.09
C ASP A 45 23.37 7.82 -7.36
N CYS A 46 22.36 7.17 -6.76
CA CYS A 46 21.68 7.70 -5.56
C CYS A 46 20.94 6.61 -4.76
N LEU A 47 20.77 5.41 -5.33
CA LEU A 47 19.88 4.38 -4.79
C LEU A 47 20.58 3.02 -4.65
N THR A 48 21.81 3.03 -4.12
CA THR A 48 22.66 1.84 -3.92
C THR A 48 22.48 1.18 -2.55
N GLY A 49 21.38 1.47 -1.84
CA GLY A 49 21.06 0.80 -0.58
C GLY A 49 20.71 -0.69 -0.76
N ASP A 50 20.71 -1.43 0.35
CA ASP A 50 20.36 -2.86 0.41
C ASP A 50 18.90 -3.15 0.02
N ASN A 51 18.08 -2.12 -0.12
CA ASN A 51 16.67 -2.24 -0.42
C ASN A 51 16.32 -1.95 -1.88
N TYR A 52 17.29 -1.72 -2.76
CA TYR A 52 17.07 -1.51 -4.19
C TYR A 52 17.37 -2.77 -4.99
N TYR A 53 16.61 -3.07 -6.03
CA TYR A 53 16.72 -4.29 -6.81
C TYR A 53 16.53 -4.00 -8.30
N LEU A 54 17.39 -4.59 -9.13
CA LEU A 54 17.18 -4.64 -10.57
C LEU A 54 16.67 -6.02 -10.93
N ILE A 55 15.58 -6.09 -11.68
CA ILE A 55 14.99 -7.36 -12.13
C ILE A 55 14.82 -7.34 -13.65
N GLY A 56 14.91 -8.50 -14.28
CA GLY A 56 14.57 -8.66 -15.70
C GLY A 56 13.20 -9.29 -15.90
N ASN A 57 12.83 -9.46 -17.17
CA ASN A 57 11.54 -10.03 -17.53
C ASN A 57 11.34 -11.46 -17.03
N ASP A 58 12.41 -12.24 -16.98
CA ASP A 58 12.45 -13.61 -16.46
C ASP A 58 12.07 -13.72 -14.97
N GLU A 59 12.16 -12.61 -14.25
CA GLU A 59 11.89 -12.52 -12.82
C GLU A 59 10.52 -11.90 -12.51
N LEU A 60 9.81 -11.36 -13.51
CA LEU A 60 8.55 -10.63 -13.35
C LEU A 60 7.39 -11.54 -12.98
N ASP A 61 7.38 -12.79 -13.42
CA ASP A 61 6.31 -13.76 -13.13
C ASP A 61 6.16 -14.05 -11.61
N ARG A 62 7.17 -13.69 -10.82
CA ARG A 62 7.12 -13.78 -9.34
C ARG A 62 6.25 -12.68 -8.73
N PHE A 63 6.06 -11.57 -9.43
CA PHE A 63 5.36 -10.40 -8.95
C PHE A 63 4.01 -10.21 -9.63
N ILE A 64 3.13 -9.48 -8.96
CA ILE A 64 1.83 -9.08 -9.48
C ILE A 64 1.76 -7.55 -9.36
N ASN A 65 1.30 -6.89 -10.42
CA ASN A 65 0.91 -5.50 -10.32
C ASN A 65 -0.56 -5.41 -9.90
N PRO A 66 -0.87 -5.01 -8.65
CA PRO A 66 -2.26 -4.99 -8.17
C PRO A 66 -3.12 -3.94 -8.89
N LEU A 67 -2.51 -2.98 -9.60
CA LEU A 67 -3.23 -2.00 -10.42
C LEU A 67 -3.51 -2.51 -11.84
N GLY A 68 -3.05 -3.71 -12.20
CA GLY A 68 -3.29 -4.30 -13.52
C GLY A 68 -2.54 -3.63 -14.68
N ASN A 69 -1.69 -2.64 -14.41
CA ASN A 69 -0.92 -1.95 -15.45
C ASN A 69 0.21 -2.84 -15.99
N SER A 70 0.58 -2.57 -17.25
CA SER A 70 1.74 -3.19 -17.88
C SER A 70 3.05 -2.70 -17.26
N TRP A 71 4.06 -3.58 -17.27
CA TRP A 71 5.40 -3.28 -16.77
C TRP A 71 6.15 -2.31 -17.68
N ILE A 72 6.73 -1.25 -17.09
CA ILE A 72 7.52 -0.23 -17.78
C ILE A 72 9.00 -0.47 -17.46
N GLN A 73 9.82 -0.63 -18.50
CA GLN A 73 11.25 -0.88 -18.35
C GLN A 73 12.04 0.43 -18.22
N LYS A 74 13.13 0.39 -17.45
CA LYS A 74 14.13 1.43 -17.23
C LYS A 74 13.64 2.74 -16.62
N GLU A 75 12.47 3.26 -16.92
CA GLU A 75 12.10 4.62 -16.47
C GLU A 75 11.29 4.60 -15.18
N GLN A 76 10.61 3.48 -14.90
CA GLN A 76 9.73 3.33 -13.76
C GLN A 76 10.41 2.57 -12.63
N TYR A 77 10.27 3.12 -11.42
CA TYR A 77 10.50 2.38 -10.18
C TYR A 77 9.20 1.80 -9.66
N TYR A 78 9.33 0.67 -8.98
CA TYR A 78 8.26 -0.01 -8.30
C TYR A 78 8.64 -0.22 -6.84
N VAL A 79 7.64 -0.26 -5.97
CA VAL A 79 7.80 -0.48 -4.54
C VAL A 79 7.03 -1.75 -4.19
N ARG A 80 7.72 -2.68 -3.55
CA ARG A 80 7.14 -3.93 -3.06
C ARG A 80 6.24 -3.63 -1.88
N HIS A 81 5.10 -4.30 -1.82
CA HIS A 81 4.18 -4.12 -0.70
C HIS A 81 4.86 -4.44 0.65
N PRO A 82 4.70 -3.60 1.68
CA PRO A 82 5.43 -3.77 2.95
C PRO A 82 4.91 -4.96 3.78
N LYS A 83 3.65 -5.37 3.60
CA LYS A 83 3.05 -6.47 4.35
C LYS A 83 3.34 -7.83 3.72
N ALA A 84 3.77 -8.78 4.55
CA ALA A 84 4.16 -10.13 4.13
C ALA A 84 3.03 -10.93 3.46
N ILE A 85 1.76 -10.68 3.81
CA ILE A 85 0.61 -11.33 3.17
C ILE A 85 0.46 -10.97 1.67
N LYS A 86 1.11 -9.88 1.25
CA LYS A 86 1.08 -9.29 -0.10
C LYS A 86 2.47 -9.14 -0.68
N ASP A 87 3.39 -9.98 -0.24
CA ASP A 87 4.80 -9.86 -0.57
C ASP A 87 5.09 -10.00 -2.08
N ARG A 88 4.18 -10.50 -2.89
CA ARG A 88 4.31 -10.54 -4.36
C ARG A 88 3.82 -9.28 -5.06
N GLU A 89 3.13 -8.38 -4.37
CA GLU A 89 2.62 -7.16 -4.96
C GLU A 89 3.75 -6.14 -5.17
N LEU A 90 3.85 -5.65 -6.41
CA LEU A 90 4.84 -4.68 -6.84
C LEU A 90 4.13 -3.52 -7.53
N ILE A 91 4.14 -2.35 -6.88
CA ILE A 91 3.30 -1.20 -7.23
C ILE A 91 4.16 -0.09 -7.81
N GLU A 92 3.71 0.64 -8.83
CA GLU A 92 4.46 1.79 -9.35
C GLU A 92 4.70 2.81 -8.24
N ALA A 93 5.94 3.28 -8.10
CA ALA A 93 6.33 4.21 -7.04
C ALA A 93 5.43 5.45 -6.96
N GLN A 94 5.03 6.00 -8.12
CA GLN A 94 4.14 7.16 -8.21
C GLN A 94 2.75 6.93 -7.62
N ASN A 95 2.26 5.68 -7.66
CA ASN A 95 0.93 5.29 -7.16
C ASN A 95 1.00 4.68 -5.75
N PHE A 96 2.19 4.30 -5.27
CA PHE A 96 2.35 3.51 -4.05
C PHE A 96 1.66 4.10 -2.82
N GLN A 97 1.93 5.38 -2.53
CA GLN A 97 1.39 6.02 -1.32
C GLN A 97 -0.14 6.07 -1.30
N GLU A 98 -0.72 6.30 -2.48
CA GLU A 98 -2.16 6.32 -2.65
C GLU A 98 -2.76 4.92 -2.53
N TYR A 99 -2.13 3.92 -3.15
CA TYR A 99 -2.54 2.52 -3.06
C TYR A 99 -2.61 2.05 -1.59
N ILE A 100 -1.54 2.30 -0.81
CA ILE A 100 -1.48 1.90 0.59
C ILE A 100 -2.55 2.60 1.42
N LEU A 101 -2.75 3.91 1.20
CA LEU A 101 -3.79 4.66 1.90
C LEU A 101 -5.19 4.10 1.61
N ARG A 102 -5.48 3.76 0.35
CA ARG A 102 -6.76 3.15 -0.03
C ARG A 102 -6.97 1.80 0.65
N GLU A 103 -5.93 0.97 0.68
CA GLU A 103 -6.02 -0.33 1.32
C GLU A 103 -6.23 -0.21 2.84
N GLN A 104 -5.52 0.71 3.50
CA GLN A 104 -5.71 0.99 4.93
C GLN A 104 -7.15 1.42 5.23
N ILE A 105 -7.70 2.34 4.45
CA ILE A 105 -9.10 2.79 4.58
C ILE A 105 -10.06 1.63 4.32
N SER A 106 -9.84 0.85 3.26
CA SER A 106 -10.65 -0.33 2.95
C SER A 106 -10.67 -1.30 4.13
N ASP A 107 -9.52 -1.64 4.71
CA ASP A 107 -9.43 -2.54 5.86
C ASP A 107 -10.17 -2.00 7.08
N ILE A 108 -10.01 -0.71 7.39
CA ILE A 108 -10.72 -0.05 8.49
C ILE A 108 -12.23 -0.18 8.29
N VAL A 109 -12.74 0.18 7.11
CA VAL A 109 -14.18 0.15 6.80
C VAL A 109 -14.73 -1.27 6.89
N SER A 110 -14.00 -2.21 6.31
CA SER A 110 -14.38 -3.63 6.26
C SER A 110 -14.39 -4.24 7.66
N PHE A 111 -13.36 -3.94 8.47
CA PHE A 111 -13.25 -4.39 9.85
C PHE A 111 -14.38 -3.83 10.71
N LEU A 112 -14.62 -2.51 10.67
CA LEU A 112 -15.70 -1.90 11.44
C LEU A 112 -17.05 -2.55 11.09
N ARG A 113 -17.36 -2.71 9.79
CA ARG A 113 -18.64 -3.28 9.34
C ARG A 113 -18.79 -4.78 9.63
N ALA A 114 -17.68 -5.50 9.76
CA ALA A 114 -17.70 -6.91 10.15
C ALA A 114 -18.06 -7.08 11.63
N ASN A 115 -17.74 -6.09 12.47
CA ASN A 115 -17.91 -6.17 13.92
C ASN A 115 -19.18 -5.46 14.40
N ILE A 116 -19.49 -4.26 13.89
CA ILE A 116 -20.61 -3.41 14.34
C ILE A 116 -21.55 -3.01 13.19
N GLN A 117 -22.78 -2.63 13.52
CA GLN A 117 -23.76 -2.11 12.55
C GLN A 117 -23.60 -0.60 12.42
N ILE A 118 -22.78 -0.18 11.45
CA ILE A 118 -22.52 1.23 11.17
C ILE A 118 -23.67 1.85 10.37
N LYS A 119 -24.25 2.93 10.86
CA LYS A 119 -25.18 3.79 10.09
C LYS A 119 -24.43 4.74 9.16
N ASN A 120 -23.49 5.48 9.73
CA ASN A 120 -22.63 6.42 9.03
C ASN A 120 -21.20 6.26 9.55
N LEU A 121 -20.24 6.18 8.63
CA LEU A 121 -18.80 6.25 8.92
C LEU A 121 -18.21 7.43 8.16
N TYR A 122 -17.44 8.24 8.87
CA TYR A 122 -16.71 9.37 8.36
C TYR A 122 -15.23 9.14 8.60
N ILE A 123 -14.43 9.28 7.55
CA ILE A 123 -12.97 9.26 7.65
C ILE A 123 -12.48 10.58 7.09
N LYS A 124 -11.87 11.39 7.94
CA LYS A 124 -11.41 12.75 7.61
C LYS A 124 -9.90 12.88 7.75
N SER A 125 -9.26 13.48 6.75
CA SER A 125 -7.85 13.88 6.80
C SER A 125 -7.71 15.23 7.49
N LEU A 126 -6.90 15.32 8.56
CA LEU A 126 -6.70 16.57 9.31
C LEU A 126 -5.71 17.53 8.64
N ASN A 127 -4.76 17.03 7.87
CA ASN A 127 -3.70 17.85 7.26
C ASN A 127 -4.14 18.54 5.95
N HIS A 128 -5.45 18.67 5.70
CA HIS A 128 -6.01 19.16 4.43
C HIS A 128 -5.31 18.51 3.21
N LEU A 129 -5.07 17.21 3.29
CA LEU A 129 -4.60 16.43 2.14
C LEU A 129 -5.81 15.83 1.47
N ASN A 130 -6.05 16.23 0.23
CA ASN A 130 -7.20 15.74 -0.51
C ASN A 130 -7.11 14.22 -0.53
N PHE A 131 -8.23 13.52 -0.28
CA PHE A 131 -8.44 12.15 -0.74
C PHE A 131 -8.61 12.16 -2.26
N ASN A 132 -7.75 12.87 -2.98
CA ASN A 132 -7.71 12.84 -4.43
C ASN A 132 -6.95 11.58 -4.81
N LEU A 133 -7.71 10.51 -4.67
CA LEU A 133 -7.46 9.16 -5.09
C LEU A 133 -7.34 9.20 -6.63
N GLY A 134 -6.14 9.51 -7.12
CA GLY A 134 -5.64 9.57 -8.50
C GLY A 134 -6.61 9.26 -9.64
N VAL A 135 -6.55 10.12 -10.66
CA VAL A 135 -7.50 10.28 -11.79
C VAL A 135 -7.72 9.04 -12.68
N ASN A 136 -7.03 7.91 -12.46
CA ASN A 136 -7.21 6.68 -13.24
C ASN A 136 -7.63 5.45 -12.43
N VAL A 137 -7.95 5.57 -11.14
CA VAL A 137 -8.49 4.45 -10.35
C VAL A 137 -9.73 4.96 -9.59
N PRO A 138 -10.95 4.69 -10.07
CA PRO A 138 -12.19 5.08 -9.40
C PRO A 138 -12.18 4.78 -7.89
N ILE A 139 -12.81 5.63 -7.08
CA ILE A 139 -13.09 5.34 -5.67
C ILE A 139 -13.94 4.05 -5.54
N GLU A 140 -14.63 3.69 -6.62
CA GLU A 140 -15.37 2.44 -6.83
C GLU A 140 -14.49 1.18 -6.79
N ASP A 141 -13.16 1.30 -6.92
CA ASP A 141 -12.22 0.17 -6.82
C ASP A 141 -11.71 -0.08 -5.39
N MET A 142 -12.16 0.70 -4.38
CA MET A 142 -12.02 0.26 -3.00
C MET A 142 -12.83 -1.01 -2.82
N GLN A 143 -12.15 -2.16 -2.85
CA GLN A 143 -12.76 -3.43 -2.52
C GLN A 143 -13.23 -3.34 -1.06
N VAL A 144 -14.52 -3.21 -0.84
CA VAL A 144 -15.17 -3.22 0.47
C VAL A 144 -16.32 -4.22 0.35
N GLU A 145 -16.54 -5.03 1.39
CA GLU A 145 -17.44 -6.17 1.29
C GLU A 145 -18.91 -5.76 1.34
N GLY A 146 -19.76 -6.53 0.68
CA GLY A 146 -21.19 -6.25 0.62
C GLY A 146 -21.53 -4.97 -0.12
N ASN A 147 -22.79 -4.56 -0.05
CA ASN A 147 -23.26 -3.34 -0.72
C ASN A 147 -22.96 -2.11 0.14
N VAL A 148 -22.06 -1.25 -0.33
CA VAL A 148 -21.63 -0.02 0.35
C VAL A 148 -21.75 1.16 -0.60
N GLU A 149 -22.27 2.26 -0.07
CA GLU A 149 -22.18 3.55 -0.76
C GLU A 149 -21.04 4.37 -0.14
N ILE A 150 -19.98 4.57 -0.92
CA ILE A 150 -18.85 5.43 -0.57
C ILE A 150 -19.01 6.74 -1.34
N LYS A 151 -19.19 7.84 -0.61
CA LYS A 151 -19.28 9.18 -1.18
C LYS A 151 -18.17 10.04 -0.62
N THR A 152 -17.43 10.70 -1.51
CA THR A 152 -16.60 11.83 -1.13
C THR A 152 -17.51 12.98 -0.72
N TYR A 153 -17.49 13.35 0.55
CA TYR A 153 -18.36 14.41 1.07
C TYR A 153 -17.74 15.79 0.84
N ASN A 154 -16.41 15.88 0.97
CA ASN A 154 -15.58 17.00 0.54
C ASN A 154 -14.19 16.46 0.16
N GLU A 155 -13.28 17.35 -0.28
CA GLU A 155 -11.92 16.96 -0.68
C GLU A 155 -11.15 16.14 0.37
N TYR A 156 -11.50 16.27 1.66
CA TYR A 156 -10.77 15.72 2.81
C TYR A 156 -11.58 14.74 3.65
N GLU A 157 -12.78 14.36 3.22
CA GLU A 157 -13.68 13.52 4.02
C GLU A 157 -14.42 12.51 3.14
N LEU A 158 -14.29 11.24 3.53
CA LEU A 158 -15.06 10.14 2.97
C LEU A 158 -16.23 9.85 3.90
N LYS A 159 -17.46 9.88 3.35
CA LYS A 159 -18.65 9.41 4.02
C LYS A 159 -19.04 8.04 3.45
N ILE A 160 -19.16 7.08 4.34
CA ILE A 160 -19.49 5.70 4.00
C ILE A 160 -20.80 5.35 4.70
N THR A 161 -21.77 4.91 3.91
CA THR A 161 -23.10 4.56 4.39
C THR A 161 -23.36 3.09 4.11
N SER A 162 -23.73 2.34 5.14
CA SER A 162 -24.09 0.92 5.04
C SER A 162 -25.46 0.72 5.65
N LYS A 163 -26.46 0.43 4.82
CA LYS A 163 -27.85 0.25 5.30
C LYS A 163 -28.10 -1.11 5.96
N THR A 164 -27.15 -2.04 5.84
CA THR A 164 -27.28 -3.42 6.33
C THR A 164 -25.99 -3.91 6.97
N ARG A 165 -26.10 -4.84 7.92
CA ARG A 165 -24.96 -5.55 8.53
C ARG A 165 -24.39 -6.55 7.54
N LEU A 166 -23.07 -6.72 7.55
CA LEU A 166 -22.40 -7.76 6.78
C LEU A 166 -22.86 -9.16 7.24
N LYS A 167 -23.28 -9.98 6.28
CA LYS A 167 -23.49 -11.41 6.50
C LYS A 167 -22.16 -12.08 6.80
N ILE A 168 -22.18 -13.22 7.49
CA ILE A 168 -20.96 -14.00 7.79
C ILE A 168 -20.20 -14.34 6.50
N SER A 169 -20.91 -14.68 5.42
CA SER A 169 -20.32 -14.96 4.10
C SER A 169 -19.64 -13.75 3.43
N GLU A 170 -19.99 -12.54 3.87
CA GLU A 170 -19.46 -11.28 3.34
C GLU A 170 -18.29 -10.75 4.17
N LYS A 171 -17.95 -11.35 5.31
CA LYS A 171 -16.84 -10.86 6.14
C LYS A 171 -15.51 -11.35 5.57
N ARG A 172 -14.53 -10.45 5.38
CA ARG A 172 -13.13 -10.86 5.21
C ARG A 172 -12.67 -11.68 6.43
N LYS A 173 -11.90 -12.72 6.13
CA LYS A 173 -11.22 -13.54 7.14
C LYS A 173 -9.91 -12.91 7.61
N ASN A 174 -9.23 -12.21 6.70
CA ASN A 174 -7.93 -11.60 6.94
C ASN A 174 -7.96 -10.14 6.50
N TYR A 175 -7.29 -9.28 7.27
CA TYR A 175 -7.07 -7.88 6.96
C TYR A 175 -5.56 -7.65 6.84
N THR A 176 -5.14 -6.76 5.95
CA THR A 176 -3.73 -6.46 5.69
C THR A 176 -3.12 -5.55 6.76
N TRP A 177 -3.89 -4.55 7.22
CA TRP A 177 -3.42 -3.44 8.05
C TRP A 177 -4.05 -3.36 9.43
N ILE A 178 -5.11 -4.12 9.72
CA ILE A 178 -5.90 -3.87 10.93
C ILE A 178 -5.11 -3.99 12.24
N ASP A 179 -4.09 -4.85 12.26
CA ASP A 179 -3.22 -5.03 13.42
C ASP A 179 -2.36 -3.79 13.71
N ASP A 180 -2.13 -2.93 12.73
CA ASP A 180 -1.45 -1.64 12.90
C ASP A 180 -2.39 -0.59 13.53
N PHE A 181 -3.70 -0.83 13.53
CA PHE A 181 -4.74 0.02 14.13
C PHE A 181 -5.22 -0.57 15.47
N SER A 182 -4.28 -0.91 16.34
CA SER A 182 -4.59 -1.59 17.62
C SER A 182 -5.55 -0.79 18.51
N THR A 183 -5.47 0.55 18.49
CA THR A 183 -6.37 1.41 19.27
C THR A 183 -7.81 1.30 18.80
N LEU A 184 -8.04 1.25 17.48
CA LEU A 184 -9.36 1.01 16.88
C LEU A 184 -9.93 -0.36 17.28
N LYS A 185 -9.10 -1.41 17.33
CA LYS A 185 -9.52 -2.75 17.77
C LYS A 185 -9.99 -2.72 19.22
N VAL A 186 -9.18 -2.16 20.11
CA VAL A 186 -9.51 -2.04 21.54
C VAL A 186 -10.76 -1.18 21.76
N ALA A 187 -10.89 -0.10 21.01
CA ALA A 187 -12.05 0.77 21.11
C ALA A 187 -13.35 0.05 20.70
N LEU A 188 -13.30 -0.78 19.65
CA LEU A 188 -14.43 -1.58 19.22
C LEU A 188 -14.80 -2.68 20.20
N ASP A 189 -13.82 -3.36 20.81
CA ASP A 189 -14.07 -4.44 21.76
C ASP A 189 -14.85 -3.94 23.00
N ASN A 190 -14.73 -2.65 23.33
CA ASN A 190 -15.41 -2.00 24.45
C ASN A 190 -16.60 -1.11 24.00
N PHE A 191 -17.02 -1.17 22.74
CA PHE A 191 -18.05 -0.28 22.22
C PHE A 191 -19.46 -0.77 22.57
N GLU A 192 -20.19 0.01 23.37
CA GLU A 192 -21.53 -0.33 23.86
C GLU A 192 -22.69 0.33 23.07
N GLY A 193 -22.39 1.04 21.96
CA GLY A 193 -23.37 1.74 21.13
C GLY A 193 -23.26 3.27 21.19
N GLY A 194 -23.82 3.96 20.18
CA GLY A 194 -23.86 5.42 20.10
C GLY A 194 -22.83 6.04 19.15
N LEU A 195 -22.27 7.18 19.55
CA LEU A 195 -21.30 7.93 18.74
C LEU A 195 -19.87 7.60 19.16
N PHE A 196 -19.06 7.27 18.17
CA PHE A 196 -17.63 7.04 18.33
C PHE A 196 -16.83 8.05 17.52
N GLU A 197 -15.75 8.56 18.10
CA GLU A 197 -14.77 9.39 17.42
C GLU A 197 -13.37 9.05 17.95
N GLU A 198 -12.47 8.67 17.05
CA GLU A 198 -11.08 8.40 17.37
C GLU A 198 -10.15 9.02 16.34
N LYS A 199 -9.02 9.53 16.83
CA LYS A 199 -7.93 10.01 16.00
C LYS A 199 -6.89 8.91 15.83
N ILE A 200 -6.59 8.56 14.59
CA ILE A 200 -5.53 7.62 14.23
C ILE A 200 -4.43 8.37 13.49
N ILE A 201 -3.17 8.12 13.87
CA ILE A 201 -2.01 8.66 13.19
C ILE A 201 -1.30 7.53 12.45
N ILE A 202 -1.15 7.67 11.13
CA ILE A 202 -0.50 6.69 10.27
C ILE A 202 0.76 7.31 9.69
N ASP A 203 1.91 6.66 9.87
CA ASP A 203 3.14 7.05 9.21
C ASP A 203 3.33 6.26 7.90
N ASN A 204 3.00 6.90 6.78
CA ASN A 204 3.16 6.32 5.45
C ASN A 204 4.53 6.61 4.83
N SER A 205 5.52 7.08 5.60
CA SER A 205 6.90 7.22 5.09
C SER A 205 7.61 5.89 4.90
N PHE A 206 7.24 4.85 5.69
CA PHE A 206 7.92 3.55 5.73
C PHE A 206 9.44 3.67 5.87
N GLY A 207 9.90 4.66 6.65
CA GLY A 207 11.31 4.92 6.90
C GLY A 207 12.08 5.52 5.71
N MET A 208 11.41 5.87 4.62
CA MET A 208 12.02 6.55 3.47
C MET A 208 11.99 8.06 3.64
N ASN A 209 13.09 8.73 3.30
CA ASN A 209 13.12 10.19 3.32
C ASN A 209 12.57 10.80 2.01
N LEU A 210 12.14 12.07 2.06
CA LEU A 210 11.49 12.75 0.93
C LEU A 210 12.39 12.88 -0.30
N LYS A 211 13.72 12.98 -0.11
CA LYS A 211 14.68 13.11 -1.21
C LYS A 211 14.76 11.80 -2.01
N GLU A 212 14.92 10.68 -1.33
CA GLU A 212 14.93 9.33 -1.94
C GLU A 212 13.62 9.05 -2.66
N ALA A 213 12.50 9.33 -2.00
CA ALA A 213 11.16 9.14 -2.56
C ALA A 213 10.95 9.94 -3.85
N SER A 214 11.40 11.19 -3.88
CA SER A 214 11.32 12.04 -5.07
C SER A 214 12.12 11.46 -6.24
N ILE A 215 13.32 10.92 -5.98
CA ILE A 215 14.18 10.33 -7.01
C ILE A 215 13.52 9.13 -7.70
N ILE A 216 12.79 8.31 -6.94
CA ILE A 216 12.06 7.16 -7.49
C ILE A 216 10.66 7.50 -8.00
N GLY A 217 10.28 8.78 -7.96
CA GLY A 217 8.98 9.26 -8.46
C GLY A 217 7.80 8.96 -7.54
N MET A 218 8.02 8.74 -6.24
CA MET A 218 6.91 8.58 -5.29
C MET A 218 6.16 9.89 -5.05
N ASN A 219 4.86 9.77 -4.74
CA ASN A 219 4.04 10.91 -4.32
C ASN A 219 4.41 11.38 -2.91
N THR A 220 5.34 12.34 -2.83
CA THR A 220 5.85 12.89 -1.56
C THR A 220 4.81 13.66 -0.75
N LYS A 221 3.72 14.14 -1.36
CA LYS A 221 2.65 14.84 -0.65
C LYS A 221 1.90 13.92 0.32
N LEU A 222 1.79 12.64 -0.05
CA LEU A 222 1.10 11.62 0.74
C LEU A 222 2.01 10.90 1.75
N MET A 223 3.31 11.20 1.76
CA MET A 223 4.27 10.61 2.70
C MET A 223 4.22 11.23 4.11
N GLY A 224 4.78 10.49 5.07
CA GLY A 224 4.94 10.92 6.46
C GLY A 224 3.72 10.64 7.32
N LYS A 225 3.70 11.24 8.51
CA LYS A 225 2.59 11.11 9.47
C LYS A 225 1.34 11.83 8.96
N LYS A 226 0.25 11.09 8.85
CA LYS A 226 -1.08 11.56 8.49
C LYS A 226 -2.02 11.29 9.65
N GLU A 227 -2.78 12.29 10.04
CA GLU A 227 -3.81 12.14 11.06
C GLU A 227 -5.17 11.98 10.38
N PHE A 228 -5.86 10.92 10.78
CA PHE A 228 -7.23 10.61 10.38
C PHE A 228 -8.14 10.73 11.59
N ILE A 229 -9.31 11.31 11.40
CA ILE A 229 -10.42 11.19 12.34
C ILE A 229 -11.36 10.14 11.77
N ILE A 230 -11.59 9.10 12.55
CA ILE A 230 -12.61 8.08 12.29
C ILE A 230 -13.77 8.37 13.21
N LYS A 231 -14.93 8.65 12.61
CA LYS A 231 -16.16 8.88 13.33
C LYS A 231 -17.24 7.96 12.82
N PHE A 232 -17.91 7.25 13.71
CA PHE A 232 -19.07 6.45 13.32
C PHE A 232 -20.19 6.52 14.34
N GLU A 233 -21.39 6.25 13.85
CA GLU A 233 -22.58 6.03 14.65
C GLU A 233 -23.05 4.60 14.45
N ALA A 234 -23.20 3.86 15.55
CA ALA A 234 -23.62 2.46 15.54
C ALA A 234 -24.65 2.17 16.64
N GLU A 235 -25.55 1.23 16.33
CA GLU A 235 -26.57 0.70 17.24
C GLU A 235 -26.02 -0.40 18.13
#